data_AF-A0A8F9TW08-F1
#
_entry.id   AF-A0A8F9TW08-F1
#
_cell.length_a   1.000
_cell.length_b   1.000
_cell.length_c   1.000
_cell.angle_alpha   90.00
_cell.angle_beta   90.00
_cell.angle_gamma   90.00
#
_symmetry.space_group_name_H-M   'P 1'
#
loop_
_entity.id
_entity.type
_entity.pdbx_description
1 polymer ?
#
loop_
_entity_poly.entity_id
_entity_poly.type
_entity_poly.pdbx_seq_one_letter_code
_entity_poly.pdbx_strand_id
1 'polypeptide(L)'
;MPLLTIVPPMPDAERRFQPFVDFVHAAGWETEFVHLKMAGGHPPFGSTEIFPQVDAQTEGKVVMGFSLGALYAHLGALRARHLILGSIAPFFLEDDDEPERWMISYRAGNANTSADILVGALEDEQMHRRAEAVRDFYRQQTYTVVPDADHELWHPNYLQAIKTALDRRRAP
;
A
#
# COMPACT_ATOMS: atom_id res chain seq x y z
N MET A 1 -0.24 10.93 -19.65
CA MET A 1 0.78 10.28 -18.81
C MET A 1 0.10 9.21 -17.97
N PRO A 2 0.78 8.10 -17.60
CA PRO A 2 0.19 7.08 -16.73
C PRO A 2 -0.10 7.66 -15.34
N LEU A 3 -1.18 7.22 -14.70
CA LEU A 3 -1.68 7.74 -13.42
C LEU A 3 -1.43 6.75 -12.28
N LEU A 4 -0.87 7.24 -11.18
CA LEU A 4 -0.73 6.52 -9.92
C LEU A 4 -1.76 7.03 -8.90
N THR A 5 -2.63 6.15 -8.43
CA THR A 5 -3.61 6.45 -7.39
C THR A 5 -3.03 6.09 -6.03
N ILE A 6 -2.83 7.08 -5.16
CA ILE A 6 -2.20 6.89 -3.84
C ILE A 6 -3.30 6.74 -2.80
N VAL A 7 -3.21 5.68 -1.98
CA VAL A 7 -4.07 5.46 -0.82
C VAL A 7 -3.36 6.02 0.42
N PRO A 8 -3.81 7.15 0.98
CA PRO A 8 -3.17 7.74 2.14
C PRO A 8 -3.48 6.93 3.42
N PRO A 9 -2.62 7.01 4.45
CA PRO A 9 -2.90 6.35 5.73
C PRO A 9 -3.99 7.06 6.54
N MET A 10 -4.24 8.34 6.31
CA MET A 10 -5.26 9.16 7.00
C MET A 10 -5.86 10.18 6.01
N PRO A 11 -7.08 10.68 6.25
CA PRO A 11 -7.60 11.84 5.55
C PRO A 11 -6.64 13.04 5.65
N ASP A 12 -6.61 13.88 4.61
CA ASP A 12 -5.81 15.10 4.55
C ASP A 12 -4.27 14.91 4.63
N ALA A 13 -3.79 13.66 4.50
CA ALA A 13 -2.36 13.35 4.54
C ALA A 13 -1.61 13.74 3.26
N GLU A 14 -2.31 14.16 2.19
CA GLU A 14 -1.73 14.43 0.87
C GLU A 14 -0.61 15.48 0.93
N ARG A 15 -0.74 16.48 1.80
CA ARG A 15 0.30 17.51 1.99
C ARG A 15 1.64 16.93 2.42
N ARG A 16 1.64 15.85 3.20
CA ARG A 16 2.88 15.17 3.65
C ARG A 16 3.51 14.33 2.54
N PHE A 17 2.72 13.96 1.53
CA PHE A 17 3.19 13.21 0.37
C PHE A 17 3.78 14.09 -0.73
N GLN A 18 3.81 15.43 -0.59
CA GLN A 18 4.31 16.30 -1.66
C GLN A 18 5.70 15.93 -2.18
N PRO A 19 6.71 15.61 -1.35
CA PRO A 19 8.02 15.19 -1.85
C PRO A 19 7.95 13.90 -2.69
N PHE A 20 7.06 12.97 -2.31
CA PHE A 20 6.81 11.75 -3.06
C PHE A 20 6.07 12.03 -4.37
N VAL A 21 5.09 12.93 -4.36
CA VAL A 21 4.36 13.37 -5.56
C VAL A 21 5.34 13.98 -6.56
N ASP A 22 6.21 14.89 -6.12
CA ASP A 22 7.22 15.52 -6.96
C ASP A 22 8.16 14.47 -7.58
N PHE A 23 8.56 13.47 -6.80
CA PHE A 23 9.35 12.34 -7.29
C PHE A 23 8.62 11.52 -8.36
N VAL A 24 7.34 11.19 -8.15
CA VAL A 24 6.53 10.42 -9.11
C VAL A 24 6.30 11.22 -10.40
N HIS A 25 6.07 12.52 -10.28
CA HIS A 25 5.96 13.45 -11.42
C HIS A 25 7.26 13.56 -12.19
N ALA A 26 8.40 13.69 -11.50
CA ALA A 26 9.73 13.68 -12.12
C ALA A 26 10.03 12.33 -12.79
N ALA A 27 9.51 11.23 -12.25
CA ALA A 27 9.56 9.94 -12.91
C ALA A 27 8.67 9.90 -14.16
N GLY A 28 7.70 10.82 -14.33
CA GLY A 28 6.83 11.04 -15.49
C GLY A 28 5.40 10.46 -15.35
N TRP A 29 4.97 10.20 -14.13
CA TRP A 29 3.62 9.73 -13.80
C TRP A 29 2.81 10.90 -13.25
N GLU A 30 1.51 10.91 -13.51
CA GLU A 30 0.57 11.75 -12.76
C GLU A 30 0.21 11.06 -11.45
N THR A 31 -0.27 11.84 -10.49
CA THR A 31 -0.76 11.32 -9.20
C THR A 31 -2.16 11.83 -8.89
N GLU A 32 -2.96 10.97 -8.30
CA GLU A 32 -4.18 11.36 -7.58
C GLU A 32 -4.23 10.66 -6.23
N PHE A 33 -5.09 11.11 -5.32
CA PHE A 33 -5.25 10.51 -4.00
C PHE A 33 -6.67 9.93 -3.84
N VAL A 34 -6.75 8.80 -3.15
CA VAL A 34 -8.03 8.32 -2.62
C VAL A 34 -8.47 9.24 -1.49
N HIS A 35 -9.69 9.77 -1.59
CA HIS A 35 -10.28 10.58 -0.53
C HIS A 35 -11.00 9.68 0.46
N LEU A 36 -10.45 9.60 1.67
CA LEU A 36 -11.00 8.80 2.77
C LEU A 36 -11.91 9.67 3.63
N LYS A 37 -13.09 9.13 3.99
CA LYS A 37 -13.96 9.70 5.03
C LYS A 37 -13.90 8.78 6.25
N MET A 38 -13.53 9.36 7.39
CA MET A 38 -13.48 8.67 8.68
C MET A 38 -14.37 9.42 9.69
N ALA A 39 -15.09 8.69 10.53
CA ALA A 39 -16.00 9.26 11.53
C ALA A 39 -15.28 9.81 12.78
N GLY A 40 -13.95 9.65 12.88
CA GLY A 40 -13.15 10.08 14.02
C GLY A 40 -11.67 10.30 13.67
N GLY A 41 -10.86 10.64 14.68
CA GLY A 41 -9.44 10.94 14.53
C GLY A 41 -8.50 9.73 14.50
N HIS A 42 -9.05 8.51 14.58
CA HIS A 42 -8.30 7.27 14.57
C HIS A 42 -8.70 6.42 13.36
N PRO A 43 -7.79 5.58 12.84
CA PRO A 43 -8.15 4.56 11.88
C PRO A 43 -9.33 3.72 12.40
N PRO A 44 -10.26 3.29 11.53
CA PRO A 44 -11.44 2.52 11.94
C PRO A 44 -11.07 1.05 12.18
N PHE A 45 -10.20 0.81 13.17
CA PHE A 45 -9.82 -0.52 13.61
C PHE A 45 -11.07 -1.32 14.01
N GLY A 46 -11.09 -2.59 13.61
CA GLY A 46 -12.26 -3.48 13.74
C GLY A 46 -13.38 -3.28 12.72
N SER A 47 -13.29 -2.29 11.82
CA SER A 47 -14.32 -2.00 10.80
C SER A 47 -13.79 -2.15 9.38
N THR A 48 -14.68 -2.48 8.44
CA THR A 48 -14.40 -2.59 7.00
C THR A 48 -14.87 -1.36 6.22
N GLU A 49 -15.39 -0.31 6.88
CA GLU A 49 -16.06 0.83 6.22
C GLU A 49 -15.17 1.65 5.27
N ILE A 50 -13.85 1.57 5.41
CA ILE A 50 -12.91 2.23 4.49
C ILE A 50 -12.78 1.49 3.17
N PHE A 51 -12.83 0.16 3.17
CA PHE A 51 -12.48 -0.63 1.99
C PHE A 51 -13.41 -0.38 0.79
N PRO A 52 -14.74 -0.26 0.94
CA PRO A 52 -15.61 0.14 -0.16
C PRO A 52 -15.29 1.53 -0.73
N GLN A 53 -14.81 2.46 0.10
CA GLN A 53 -14.40 3.80 -0.35
C GLN A 53 -13.15 3.73 -1.22
N VAL A 54 -12.20 2.87 -0.86
CA VAL A 54 -10.99 2.63 -1.66
C VAL A 54 -11.34 1.95 -2.98
N ASP A 55 -12.15 0.88 -2.96
CA ASP A 55 -12.49 0.12 -4.18
C ASP A 55 -13.13 1.01 -5.25
N ALA A 56 -14.12 1.81 -4.84
CA ALA A 56 -14.84 2.70 -5.73
C ALA A 56 -13.93 3.74 -6.42
N GLN A 57 -12.83 4.14 -5.76
CA GLN A 57 -11.90 5.15 -6.25
C GLN A 57 -10.70 4.54 -7.01
N THR A 58 -10.49 3.23 -6.91
CA THR A 58 -9.29 2.55 -7.43
C THR A 58 -9.57 1.55 -8.54
N GLU A 59 -10.84 1.33 -8.89
CA GLU A 59 -11.25 0.41 -9.96
C GLU A 59 -10.50 0.70 -11.29
N GLY A 60 -9.82 -0.33 -11.80
CA GLY A 60 -9.06 -0.27 -13.06
C GLY A 60 -7.75 0.53 -12.99
N LYS A 61 -7.31 1.00 -11.82
CA LYS A 61 -6.15 1.90 -11.67
C LYS A 61 -4.90 1.17 -11.18
N VAL A 62 -3.74 1.83 -11.32
CA VAL A 62 -2.51 1.45 -10.62
C VAL A 62 -2.53 2.15 -9.28
N VAL A 63 -2.46 1.36 -8.22
CA VAL A 63 -2.67 1.86 -6.86
C VAL A 63 -1.41 1.66 -6.05
N MET A 64 -1.07 2.65 -5.23
CA MET A 64 0.01 2.53 -4.27
C MET A 64 -0.48 2.88 -2.88
N GLY A 65 -0.05 2.10 -1.89
CA GLY A 65 -0.20 2.44 -0.48
C GLY A 65 1.10 2.18 0.27
N PHE A 66 1.30 2.92 1.35
CA PHE A 66 2.42 2.75 2.28
C PHE A 66 1.91 2.66 3.72
N SER A 67 2.49 1.81 4.55
CA SER A 67 2.05 1.65 5.95
C SER A 67 0.56 1.30 6.02
N LEU A 68 -0.20 1.99 6.86
CA LEU A 68 -1.67 1.91 6.93
C LEU A 68 -2.36 2.09 5.57
N GLY A 69 -1.84 2.95 4.70
CA GLY A 69 -2.36 3.11 3.34
C GLY A 69 -2.16 1.85 2.48
N ALA A 70 -1.09 1.08 2.71
CA ALA A 70 -0.87 -0.19 2.02
C ALA A 70 -1.88 -1.24 2.45
N LEU A 71 -2.28 -1.28 3.73
CA LEU A 71 -3.35 -2.16 4.18
C LEU A 71 -4.71 -1.76 3.58
N TYR A 72 -5.03 -0.47 3.57
CA TYR A 72 -6.23 0.02 2.88
C TYR A 72 -6.23 -0.32 1.38
N ALA A 73 -5.09 -0.21 0.70
CA ALA A 73 -4.96 -0.61 -0.70
C ALA A 73 -5.13 -2.12 -0.88
N HIS A 74 -4.48 -2.92 -0.04
CA HIS A 74 -4.53 -4.38 -0.11
C HIS A 74 -5.96 -4.93 0.03
N LEU A 75 -6.71 -4.44 1.03
CA LEU A 75 -8.05 -4.92 1.35
C LEU A 75 -9.15 -4.16 0.60
N GLY A 76 -8.89 -2.92 0.20
CA GLY A 76 -9.87 -2.02 -0.39
C GLY A 76 -9.78 -1.91 -1.90
N ALA A 77 -8.63 -2.08 -2.54
CA ALA A 77 -8.50 -1.89 -3.98
C ALA A 77 -8.77 -3.18 -4.77
N LEU A 78 -9.92 -3.81 -4.51
CA LEU A 78 -10.25 -5.15 -5.00
C LEU A 78 -10.33 -5.23 -6.53
N ARG A 79 -10.75 -4.14 -7.18
CA ARG A 79 -10.82 -4.04 -8.64
C ARG A 79 -9.69 -3.22 -9.27
N ALA A 80 -8.60 -2.97 -8.54
CA ALA A 80 -7.43 -2.31 -9.11
C ALA A 80 -6.80 -3.14 -10.24
N ARG A 81 -6.19 -2.44 -11.20
CA ARG A 81 -5.41 -3.07 -12.27
C ARG A 81 -4.08 -3.63 -11.73
N HIS A 82 -3.47 -2.93 -10.78
CA HIS A 82 -2.19 -3.30 -10.18
C HIS A 82 -2.01 -2.63 -8.82
N LEU A 83 -1.30 -3.27 -7.89
CA LEU A 83 -1.00 -2.76 -6.56
C LEU A 83 0.51 -2.61 -6.33
N ILE A 84 0.92 -1.52 -5.69
CA ILE A 84 2.26 -1.34 -5.13
C ILE A 84 2.08 -1.13 -3.63
N LEU A 85 2.50 -2.10 -2.83
CA LEU A 85 2.27 -2.13 -1.39
C LEU A 85 3.61 -2.01 -0.66
N GLY A 86 3.84 -0.88 0.02
CA GLY A 86 5.05 -0.64 0.81
C GLY A 86 4.81 -0.74 2.31
N SER A 87 5.72 -1.38 3.04
CA SER A 87 5.72 -1.48 4.51
C SER A 87 4.34 -1.76 5.11
N ILE A 88 3.70 -2.88 4.76
CA ILE A 88 2.28 -3.10 5.09
C ILE A 88 2.05 -3.14 6.61
N ALA A 89 1.28 -2.16 7.08
CA ALA A 89 0.83 -2.03 8.47
C ALA A 89 -0.64 -1.59 8.46
N PRO A 90 -1.37 -1.59 9.59
CA PRO A 90 -1.18 -2.27 10.87
C PRO A 90 -1.65 -3.75 10.84
N PHE A 91 -1.98 -4.30 12.02
CA PHE A 91 -2.12 -5.74 12.30
C PHE A 91 -3.24 -6.46 11.54
N PHE A 92 -3.01 -7.74 11.23
CA PHE A 92 -4.03 -8.67 10.73
C PHE A 92 -4.55 -9.60 11.83
N LEU A 93 -5.69 -10.25 11.60
CA LEU A 93 -6.22 -11.29 12.49
C LEU A 93 -5.21 -12.43 12.73
N GLU A 94 -4.40 -12.72 11.70
CA GLU A 94 -3.36 -13.76 11.70
C GLU A 94 -2.06 -13.35 12.40
N ASP A 95 -1.96 -12.14 12.96
CA ASP A 95 -0.81 -11.76 13.78
C ASP A 95 -0.96 -12.34 15.20
N ASP A 96 0.02 -13.15 15.63
CA ASP A 96 -0.06 -13.90 16.89
C ASP A 96 0.19 -13.05 18.14
N ASP A 97 0.91 -11.93 18.03
CA ASP A 97 1.55 -11.25 19.16
C ASP A 97 0.73 -10.12 19.82
N GLU A 98 -0.47 -9.78 19.33
CA GLU A 98 -1.12 -8.51 19.71
C GLU A 98 -2.62 -8.65 20.10
N PRO A 99 -3.04 -8.05 21.24
CA PRO A 99 -4.39 -8.22 21.80
C PRO A 99 -5.48 -7.35 21.15
N GLU A 100 -5.11 -6.24 20.50
CA GLU A 100 -6.06 -5.36 19.79
C GLU A 100 -6.00 -5.62 18.28
N ARG A 101 -6.40 -6.84 17.89
CA ARG A 101 -6.39 -7.26 16.48
C ARG A 101 -7.41 -6.46 15.68
N TRP A 102 -7.02 -6.07 14.47
CA TRP A 102 -8.02 -5.78 13.47
C TRP A 102 -8.73 -7.09 13.15
N MET A 103 -10.06 -7.14 13.32
CA MET A 103 -10.88 -8.34 13.10
C MET A 103 -11.04 -8.68 11.60
N ILE A 104 -9.95 -8.59 10.83
CA ILE A 104 -9.94 -8.65 9.37
C ILE A 104 -8.73 -9.47 8.93
N SER A 105 -9.01 -10.45 8.08
CA SER A 105 -7.99 -11.32 7.49
C SER A 105 -7.33 -10.63 6.29
N TYR A 106 -6.00 -10.76 6.15
CA TYR A 106 -5.31 -10.36 4.91
C TYR A 106 -5.88 -11.07 3.67
N ARG A 107 -6.48 -12.26 3.86
CA ARG A 107 -7.07 -13.03 2.77
C ARG A 107 -8.35 -12.44 2.19
N ALA A 108 -8.89 -11.39 2.81
CA ALA A 108 -10.05 -10.67 2.30
C ALA A 108 -9.73 -9.76 1.08
N GLY A 109 -8.45 -9.60 0.72
CA GLY A 109 -8.05 -8.92 -0.52
C GLY A 109 -8.43 -9.70 -1.79
N ASN A 110 -7.97 -9.21 -2.96
CA ASN A 110 -8.13 -9.91 -4.23
C ASN A 110 -6.80 -10.52 -4.71
N ALA A 111 -6.61 -11.82 -4.49
CA ALA A 111 -5.38 -12.54 -4.87
C ALA A 111 -5.08 -12.55 -6.39
N ASN A 112 -6.06 -12.20 -7.23
CA ASN A 112 -5.87 -12.15 -8.69
C ASN A 112 -5.30 -10.82 -9.18
N THR A 113 -5.32 -9.78 -8.35
CA THR A 113 -4.70 -8.49 -8.69
C THR A 113 -3.17 -8.65 -8.66
N SER A 114 -2.48 -8.20 -9.70
CA SER A 114 -1.01 -8.17 -9.68
C SER A 114 -0.50 -7.19 -8.62
N ALA A 115 0.57 -7.55 -7.89
CA ALA A 115 1.12 -6.73 -6.81
C ALA A 115 2.65 -6.62 -6.86
N ASP A 116 3.21 -5.47 -6.51
CA ASP A 116 4.61 -5.29 -6.13
C ASP A 116 4.62 -5.02 -4.61
N ILE A 117 5.27 -5.87 -3.83
CA ILE A 117 5.29 -5.82 -2.36
C ILE A 117 6.68 -5.44 -1.91
N LEU A 118 6.79 -4.36 -1.15
CA LEU A 118 8.04 -3.74 -0.73
C LEU A 118 8.06 -3.69 0.81
N VAL A 119 9.16 -4.11 1.43
CA VAL A 119 9.39 -3.99 2.88
C VAL A 119 10.83 -3.58 3.14
N GLY A 120 11.07 -2.71 4.12
CA GLY A 120 12.39 -2.16 4.42
C GLY A 120 13.21 -3.20 5.17
N ALA A 121 14.47 -3.38 4.79
CA ALA A 121 15.36 -4.37 5.41
C ALA A 121 15.62 -4.12 6.90
N LEU A 122 15.40 -2.89 7.38
CA LEU A 122 15.58 -2.48 8.77
C LEU A 122 14.25 -2.38 9.53
N GLU A 123 13.13 -2.75 8.90
CA GLU A 123 11.86 -2.86 9.61
C GLU A 123 11.86 -4.07 10.55
N ASP A 124 10.97 -4.05 11.53
CA ASP A 124 10.90 -5.13 12.51
C ASP A 124 10.41 -6.46 11.90
N GLU A 125 10.63 -7.55 12.63
CA GLU A 125 10.24 -8.90 12.22
C GLU A 125 8.75 -8.99 11.88
N GLN A 126 7.91 -8.23 12.59
CA GLN A 126 6.47 -8.26 12.38
C GLN A 126 6.09 -7.69 11.00
N MET A 127 6.70 -6.58 10.58
CA MET A 127 6.48 -6.00 9.25
C MET A 127 6.95 -6.96 8.15
N HIS A 128 8.08 -7.63 8.37
CA HIS A 128 8.54 -8.68 7.47
C HIS A 128 7.51 -9.82 7.35
N ARG A 129 7.04 -10.38 8.47
CA ARG A 129 6.04 -11.46 8.46
C ARG A 129 4.74 -11.07 7.74
N ARG A 130 4.27 -9.83 7.92
CA ARG A 130 3.10 -9.31 7.19
C ARG A 130 3.34 -9.21 5.69
N ALA A 131 4.47 -8.64 5.30
CA ALA A 131 4.82 -8.51 3.90
C ALA A 131 4.97 -9.89 3.23
N GLU A 132 5.50 -10.89 3.95
CA GLU A 132 5.58 -12.28 3.49
C GLU A 132 4.20 -12.96 3.39
N ALA A 133 3.32 -12.75 4.37
CA ALA A 133 1.96 -13.28 4.31
C ALA A 133 1.17 -12.72 3.11
N VAL A 134 1.32 -11.42 2.86
CA VAL A 134 0.71 -10.75 1.69
C VAL A 134 1.37 -11.22 0.39
N ARG A 135 2.69 -11.45 0.37
CA ARG A 135 3.40 -12.07 -0.77
C ARG A 135 2.82 -13.42 -1.10
N ASP A 136 2.63 -14.28 -0.10
CA ASP A 136 2.14 -15.64 -0.32
C ASP A 136 0.65 -15.69 -0.69
N PHE A 137 -0.09 -14.61 -0.41
CA PHE A 137 -1.48 -14.44 -0.81
C PHE A 137 -1.65 -14.14 -2.31
N TYR A 138 -0.84 -13.25 -2.88
CA TYR A 138 -1.00 -12.80 -4.27
C TYR A 138 -0.46 -13.82 -5.28
N ARG A 139 -1.26 -14.12 -6.32
CA ARG A 139 -0.88 -15.09 -7.38
C ARG A 139 0.17 -14.55 -8.33
N GLN A 140 0.16 -13.25 -8.58
CA GLN A 140 1.09 -12.55 -9.47
C GLN A 140 1.74 -11.43 -8.68
N GLN A 141 2.93 -11.68 -8.15
CA GLN A 141 3.62 -10.69 -7.32
C GLN A 141 5.10 -10.55 -7.64
N THR A 142 5.65 -9.40 -7.26
CA THR A 142 7.06 -9.27 -6.91
C THR A 142 7.18 -8.94 -5.42
N TYR A 143 8.27 -9.40 -4.81
CA TYR A 143 8.58 -9.13 -3.41
C TYR A 143 9.99 -8.59 -3.32
N THR A 144 10.13 -7.41 -2.71
CA THR A 144 11.40 -6.71 -2.59
C THR A 144 11.63 -6.34 -1.13
N VAL A 145 12.71 -6.89 -0.58
CA VAL A 145 13.31 -6.34 0.64
C VAL A 145 14.19 -5.16 0.24
N VAL A 146 13.77 -3.96 0.61
CA VAL A 146 14.42 -2.70 0.23
C VAL A 146 15.65 -2.50 1.12
N PRO A 147 16.87 -2.54 0.57
CA PRO A 147 18.09 -2.49 1.36
C PRO A 147 18.20 -1.19 2.14
N ASP A 148 18.78 -1.25 3.33
CA ASP A 148 19.06 -0.12 4.23
C ASP A 148 17.86 0.78 4.60
N ALA A 149 16.64 0.39 4.21
CA ALA A 149 15.45 1.18 4.45
C ALA A 149 14.77 0.76 5.76
N ASP A 150 14.39 1.75 6.55
CA ASP A 150 13.46 1.64 7.67
C ASP A 150 12.03 1.96 7.20
N HIS A 151 11.10 2.16 8.15
CA HIS A 151 9.68 2.42 7.88
C HIS A 151 9.43 3.86 7.40
N GLU A 152 10.12 4.29 6.34
CA GLU A 152 10.09 5.65 5.83
C GLU A 152 9.93 5.68 4.30
N LEU A 153 8.76 6.11 3.81
CA LEU A 153 8.44 6.12 2.37
C LEU A 153 9.43 6.94 1.54
N TRP A 154 9.94 8.04 2.09
CA TRP A 154 10.87 8.95 1.42
C TRP A 154 12.33 8.48 1.49
N HIS A 155 12.59 7.31 2.08
CA HIS A 155 13.91 6.70 2.02
C HIS A 155 14.32 6.50 0.54
N PRO A 156 15.54 6.91 0.12
CA PRO A 156 15.93 6.86 -1.30
C PRO A 156 15.78 5.49 -1.94
N ASN A 157 16.06 4.42 -1.19
CA ASN A 157 15.93 3.05 -1.69
C ASN A 157 14.46 2.64 -1.88
N TYR A 158 13.53 3.17 -1.08
CA TYR A 158 12.09 2.98 -1.29
C TYR A 158 11.62 3.67 -2.56
N LEU A 159 12.00 4.95 -2.72
CA LEU A 159 11.69 5.71 -3.93
C LEU A 159 12.20 5.00 -5.18
N GLN A 160 13.44 4.49 -5.14
CA GLN A 160 14.02 3.74 -6.24
C GLN A 160 13.26 2.43 -6.53
N ALA A 161 12.89 1.66 -5.50
CA ALA A 161 12.11 0.44 -5.65
C ALA A 161 10.72 0.72 -6.26
N ILE A 162 10.06 1.79 -5.81
CA ILE A 162 8.77 2.25 -6.34
C ILE A 162 8.91 2.66 -7.80
N LYS A 163 9.94 3.44 -8.15
CA LYS A 163 10.20 3.80 -9.56
C LYS A 163 10.39 2.56 -10.43
N THR A 164 11.15 1.59 -9.96
CA THR A 164 11.35 0.32 -10.68
C THR A 164 10.04 -0.44 -10.86
N ALA A 165 9.15 -0.45 -9.87
CA ALA A 165 7.80 -1.01 -10.02
C ALA A 165 6.96 -0.23 -11.05
N LEU A 166 6.97 1.10 -11.00
CA LEU A 166 6.27 1.97 -11.95
C LEU A 166 6.78 1.79 -13.39
N ASP A 167 8.10 1.70 -13.60
CA ASP A 167 8.69 1.52 -14.93
C ASP A 167 8.23 0.21 -15.58
N ARG A 168 8.06 -0.88 -14.81
CA ARG A 168 7.47 -2.15 -15.32
C ARG A 168 6.04 -1.98 -15.83
N ARG A 169 5.29 -1.00 -15.31
CA ARG A 169 3.88 -0.75 -15.67
C ARG A 169 3.71 0.27 -16.79
N ARG A 170 4.81 0.88 -17.24
CA ARG A 170 4.84 1.70 -18.46
C ARG A 170 5.06 0.91 -19.72
N ALA A 171 5.64 -0.28 -19.61
CA ALA A 171 5.82 -1.15 -20.75
C ALA A 171 4.45 -1.43 -21.39
N PRO A 172 4.32 -1.28 -22.72
CA PRO A 172 3.06 -1.43 -23.44
C PRO A 172 2.44 -2.82 -23.29
#